data_AF-Q9UWF7-F1
#
_entry.id   AF-Q9UWF7-F1
#
_cell.length_a   1.000
_cell.length_b   1.000
_cell.length_c   1.000
_cell.angle_alpha   90.00
_cell.angle_beta   90.00
_cell.angle_gamma   90.00
#
_symmetry.space_group_name_H-M   'P 1'
#
loop_
_entity.id
_entity.type
_entity.pdbx_description
1 polymer ?
#
loop_
_entity_poly.entity_id
_entity_poly.type
_entity_poly.pdbx_seq_one_letter_code
_entity_poly.pdbx_strand_id
1 'polypeptide(L)'
;MDKYHDEQLHDILAARVKGGLDQDVITTNQLDRIADAAAGDARLAIGILRTAASKADRESRERITDDILLNAAEDARAQIKQKNLDSLIPHQRLVYDVVREHGPLGPSEIYDHYKRKVDDPRTKRTIRTYLSKMTQYNVLEAEGTSRDREYSLVDSTAPSVTQ
;
A
#
# COMPACT_ATOMS: atom_id res chain seq x y z
N MET A 1 -8.49 -0.85 -10.16
CA MET A 1 -9.40 0.10 -9.52
C MET A 1 -8.71 1.43 -9.56
N ASP A 2 -9.45 2.46 -9.95
CA ASP A 2 -8.93 3.82 -9.96
C ASP A 2 -8.66 4.27 -8.53
N LYS A 3 -7.63 5.10 -8.37
CA LYS A 3 -7.32 5.73 -7.08
C LYS A 3 -8.49 6.63 -6.67
N TYR A 4 -8.79 6.66 -5.38
CA TYR A 4 -9.76 7.63 -4.86
C TYR A 4 -9.16 9.04 -4.93
N HIS A 5 -9.99 10.03 -5.19
CA HIS A 5 -9.61 11.42 -4.95
C HIS A 5 -9.66 11.72 -3.45
N ASP A 6 -8.89 12.72 -3.00
CA ASP A 6 -8.76 13.03 -1.57
C ASP A 6 -10.11 13.37 -0.91
N GLU A 7 -10.99 14.07 -1.63
CA GLU A 7 -12.36 14.36 -1.16
C GLU A 7 -13.17 13.07 -0.92
N GLN A 8 -13.02 12.07 -1.78
CA GLN A 8 -13.71 10.79 -1.61
C GLN A 8 -13.14 10.00 -0.42
N LEU A 9 -11.83 10.08 -0.22
CA LEU A 9 -11.20 9.49 0.96
C LEU A 9 -11.66 10.18 2.24
N HIS A 10 -11.74 11.51 2.24
CA HIS A 10 -12.27 12.29 3.35
C HIS A 10 -13.69 11.83 3.72
N ASP A 11 -14.60 11.72 2.75
CA ASP A 11 -15.98 11.27 2.99
C ASP A 11 -16.05 9.85 3.57
N ILE A 12 -15.22 8.95 3.05
CA ILE A 12 -15.10 7.58 3.59
C ILE A 12 -14.64 7.63 5.05
N LEU A 13 -13.61 8.43 5.37
CA LEU A 13 -13.07 8.54 6.71
C LEU A 13 -14.07 9.18 7.68
N ALA A 14 -14.73 10.27 7.27
CA ALA A 14 -15.74 10.96 8.07
C ALA A 14 -16.89 10.01 8.45
N ALA A 15 -17.34 9.17 7.51
CA ALA A 15 -18.33 8.14 7.79
C ALA A 15 -17.85 7.11 8.83
N ARG A 16 -16.56 6.75 8.83
CA ARG A 16 -15.97 5.84 9.82
C ARG A 16 -15.80 6.47 11.19
N VAL A 17 -15.38 7.73 11.26
CA VAL A 17 -15.29 8.50 12.52
C VAL A 17 -16.66 8.54 13.18
N LYS A 18 -17.70 8.96 12.44
CA LYS A 18 -19.08 9.05 12.94
C LYS A 18 -19.62 7.73 13.48
N GLY A 19 -19.17 6.59 12.93
CA GLY A 19 -19.64 5.27 13.32
C GLY A 19 -18.83 4.58 14.42
N GLY A 20 -17.68 5.14 14.85
CA GLY A 20 -16.75 4.39 15.70
C GLY A 20 -15.78 5.18 16.57
N LEU A 21 -15.82 6.51 16.56
CA LEU A 21 -15.01 7.37 17.43
C LEU A 21 -15.89 8.42 18.12
N ASP A 22 -15.46 8.87 19.29
CA ASP A 22 -16.11 9.97 20.00
C ASP A 22 -15.96 11.30 19.23
N GLN A 23 -16.90 12.22 19.49
CA GLN A 23 -16.86 13.56 18.90
C GLN A 23 -15.58 14.29 19.35
N ASP A 24 -15.03 15.12 18.47
CA ASP A 24 -13.83 15.95 18.70
C ASP A 24 -12.51 15.20 18.97
N VAL A 25 -12.48 13.86 18.85
CA VAL A 25 -11.25 13.06 18.94
C VAL A 25 -10.30 13.34 17.77
N ILE A 26 -10.87 13.64 16.61
CA ILE A 26 -10.16 13.95 15.36
C ILE A 26 -10.83 15.11 14.64
N THR A 27 -10.03 15.98 14.03
CA THR A 27 -10.52 17.15 13.30
C THR A 27 -10.63 16.88 11.80
N THR A 28 -11.46 17.66 11.09
CA THR A 28 -11.59 17.60 9.62
C THR A 28 -10.22 17.75 8.93
N ASN A 29 -9.41 18.72 9.34
CA ASN A 29 -8.06 18.91 8.79
C ASN A 29 -7.16 17.68 8.95
N GLN A 30 -7.33 16.91 10.03
CA GLN A 30 -6.58 15.66 10.21
C GLN A 30 -7.09 14.55 9.30
N LEU A 31 -8.39 14.52 8.96
CA LEU A 31 -8.92 13.62 7.94
C LEU A 31 -8.35 13.94 6.56
N ASP A 32 -8.24 15.23 6.21
CA ASP A 32 -7.62 15.66 4.95
C ASP A 32 -6.16 15.24 4.88
N ARG A 33 -5.41 15.38 5.98
CA ARG A 33 -4.02 14.89 6.07
C ARG A 33 -3.92 13.37 5.91
N ILE A 34 -4.88 12.60 6.43
CA ILE A 34 -4.91 11.15 6.20
C ILE A 34 -5.16 10.85 4.73
N ALA A 35 -6.11 11.56 4.10
CA ALA A 35 -6.44 11.38 2.69
C ALA A 35 -5.22 11.65 1.79
N ASP A 36 -4.55 12.78 2.01
CA ASP A 36 -3.32 13.17 1.31
C ASP A 36 -2.20 12.12 1.51
N ALA A 37 -1.92 11.73 2.77
CA ALA A 37 -0.92 10.71 3.07
C ALA A 37 -1.23 9.33 2.44
N ALA A 38 -2.50 9.03 2.20
CA ALA A 38 -2.93 7.80 1.57
C ALA A 38 -2.81 7.80 0.04
N ALA A 39 -2.62 8.97 -0.59
CA ALA A 39 -2.44 9.14 -2.04
C ALA A 39 -3.42 8.31 -2.89
N GLY A 40 -4.70 8.33 -2.49
CA GLY A 40 -5.80 7.61 -3.15
C GLY A 40 -6.00 6.14 -2.75
N ASP A 41 -5.22 5.58 -1.82
CA ASP A 41 -5.43 4.24 -1.27
C ASP A 41 -6.35 4.26 -0.04
N ALA A 42 -7.63 3.94 -0.24
CA ALA A 42 -8.61 3.87 0.84
C ALA A 42 -8.27 2.84 1.94
N ARG A 43 -7.54 1.76 1.61
CA ARG A 43 -7.11 0.77 2.63
C ARG A 43 -6.05 1.38 3.53
N LEU A 44 -5.13 2.13 2.94
CA LEU A 44 -4.14 2.88 3.70
C LEU A 44 -4.83 3.93 4.56
N ALA A 45 -5.69 4.78 4.00
CA ALA A 45 -6.42 5.82 4.74
C ALA A 45 -7.13 5.26 5.99
N ILE A 46 -7.92 4.19 5.83
CA ILE A 46 -8.62 3.51 6.94
C ILE A 46 -7.61 2.90 7.94
N GLY A 47 -6.51 2.35 7.44
CA GLY A 47 -5.43 1.80 8.25
C GLY A 47 -4.75 2.85 9.13
N ILE A 48 -4.49 4.04 8.59
CA ILE A 48 -3.93 5.19 9.33
C ILE A 48 -4.89 5.60 10.44
N LEU A 49 -6.17 5.84 10.10
CA LEU A 49 -7.18 6.24 11.09
C LEU A 49 -7.29 5.23 12.24
N ARG A 50 -7.35 3.94 11.91
CA ARG A 50 -7.42 2.87 12.91
C ARG A 50 -6.17 2.83 13.79
N THR A 51 -4.99 2.98 13.21
CA THR A 51 -3.71 2.95 13.94
C THR A 51 -3.58 4.16 14.85
N ALA A 52 -3.97 5.35 14.37
CA ALA A 52 -3.97 6.58 15.16
C ALA A 52 -4.93 6.48 16.35
N ALA A 53 -6.16 6.02 16.12
CA ALA A 53 -7.13 5.81 17.20
C ALA A 53 -6.64 4.78 18.24
N SER A 54 -6.09 3.65 17.78
CA SER A 54 -5.55 2.62 18.68
C SER A 54 -4.36 3.13 19.50
N LYS A 55 -3.52 3.99 18.92
CA LYS A 55 -2.37 4.60 19.60
C LYS A 55 -2.81 5.64 20.62
N ALA A 56 -3.76 6.51 20.26
CA ALA A 56 -4.33 7.48 21.20
C ALA A 56 -5.00 6.79 22.39
N ASP A 57 -5.79 5.74 22.16
CA ASP A 57 -6.41 4.94 23.22
C ASP A 57 -5.37 4.30 24.15
N ARG A 58 -4.35 3.64 23.58
CA ARG A 58 -3.25 3.02 24.35
C ARG A 58 -2.46 4.03 25.19
N GLU A 59 -2.32 5.26 24.71
CA GLU A 59 -1.64 6.35 25.41
C GLU A 59 -2.59 7.17 26.30
N SER A 60 -3.85 6.76 26.44
CA SER A 60 -4.90 7.45 27.19
C SER A 60 -5.04 8.93 26.81
N ARG A 61 -4.96 9.22 25.52
CA ARG A 61 -5.15 10.55 24.94
C ARG A 61 -6.60 10.73 24.52
N GLU A 62 -7.21 11.83 24.95
CA GLU A 62 -8.57 12.20 24.54
C GLU A 62 -8.66 12.64 23.07
N ARG A 63 -7.52 12.99 22.44
CA ARG A 63 -7.46 13.46 21.06
C ARG A 63 -6.29 12.85 20.31
N ILE A 64 -6.49 12.66 19.01
CA ILE A 64 -5.43 12.29 18.07
C ILE A 64 -4.62 13.55 17.76
N THR A 65 -3.36 13.56 18.15
CA THR A 65 -2.42 14.65 17.82
C THR A 65 -1.79 14.42 16.45
N ASP A 66 -1.22 15.48 15.89
CA ASP A 66 -0.53 15.40 14.60
C ASP A 66 0.69 14.46 14.64
N ASP A 67 1.39 14.41 15.77
CA ASP A 67 2.49 13.45 16.00
C ASP A 67 1.99 12.00 16.00
N ILE A 68 0.84 11.73 16.63
CA ILE A 68 0.22 10.41 16.60
C ILE A 68 -0.16 10.06 15.17
N LEU A 69 -0.70 11.02 14.42
CA LEU A 69 -1.12 10.84 13.04
C LEU A 69 0.04 10.49 12.11
N LEU A 70 1.15 11.24 12.21
CA LEU A 70 2.34 11.00 11.41
C LEU A 70 2.91 9.59 11.67
N ASN A 71 3.05 9.23 12.95
CA ASN A 71 3.53 7.89 13.31
C ASN A 71 2.56 6.79 12.85
N ALA A 72 1.26 7.02 12.97
CA ALA A 72 0.24 6.08 12.53
C ALA A 72 0.25 5.87 11.02
N ALA A 73 0.64 6.88 10.24
CA ALA A 73 0.79 6.76 8.79
C ALA A 73 1.90 5.75 8.43
N GLU A 74 3.08 5.92 9.01
CA GLU A 74 4.23 5.03 8.81
C GLU A 74 3.93 3.61 9.30
N ASP A 75 3.36 3.49 10.51
CA ASP A 75 2.98 2.21 11.11
C ASP A 75 1.94 1.48 10.25
N ALA A 76 0.91 2.17 9.76
CA ALA A 76 -0.13 1.58 8.92
C ALA A 76 0.44 1.12 7.57
N ARG A 77 1.31 1.92 6.96
CA ARG A 77 1.97 1.57 5.69
C ARG A 77 2.82 0.31 5.86
N ALA A 78 3.63 0.24 6.92
CA ALA A 78 4.45 -0.93 7.24
C ALA A 78 3.59 -2.17 7.51
N GLN A 79 2.52 -2.05 8.29
CA GLN A 79 1.60 -3.16 8.59
C GLN A 79 0.89 -3.70 7.35
N ILE A 80 0.41 -2.82 6.46
CA ILE A 80 -0.25 -3.23 5.21
C ILE A 80 0.75 -3.95 4.31
N LYS A 81 1.95 -3.39 4.14
CA LYS A 81 3.03 -4.01 3.35
C LYS A 81 3.36 -5.39 3.89
N GLN A 82 3.58 -5.52 5.20
CA GLN A 82 3.88 -6.81 5.82
C GLN A 82 2.75 -7.82 5.62
N LYS A 83 1.49 -7.45 5.86
CA LYS A 83 0.34 -8.35 5.65
C LYS A 83 0.21 -8.80 4.19
N ASN A 84 0.40 -7.88 3.25
CA ASN A 84 0.32 -8.21 1.84
C ASN A 84 1.46 -9.16 1.43
N LEU A 85 2.67 -8.93 1.96
CA LEU A 85 3.78 -9.86 1.80
C LEU A 85 3.44 -11.22 2.42
N ASP A 86 2.97 -11.30 3.66
CA ASP A 86 2.66 -12.56 4.34
C ASP A 86 1.56 -13.36 3.63
N SER A 87 0.68 -12.69 2.89
CA SER A 87 -0.39 -13.34 2.11
C SER A 87 0.07 -14.00 0.81
N LEU A 88 1.33 -13.79 0.39
CA LEU A 88 1.83 -14.33 -0.87
C LEU A 88 2.00 -15.85 -0.82
N ILE A 89 1.36 -16.55 -1.75
CA ILE A 89 1.52 -18.00 -1.93
C ILE A 89 2.92 -18.32 -2.50
N PRO A 90 3.42 -19.57 -2.42
CA PRO A 90 4.80 -19.90 -2.79
C PRO A 90 5.25 -19.41 -4.17
N HIS A 91 4.45 -19.63 -5.23
CA HIS A 91 4.80 -19.13 -6.56
C HIS A 91 4.79 -17.60 -6.67
N GLN A 92 3.92 -16.92 -5.91
CA GLN A 92 3.91 -15.47 -5.85
C GLN A 92 5.15 -14.95 -5.12
N ARG A 93 5.56 -15.60 -4.03
CA ARG A 93 6.81 -15.26 -3.32
C ARG A 93 8.01 -15.34 -4.26
N LEU A 94 8.12 -16.42 -5.05
CA LEU A 94 9.20 -16.56 -6.02
C LEU A 94 9.23 -15.44 -7.06
N VAL A 95 8.06 -15.01 -7.55
CA VAL A 95 7.97 -13.86 -8.48
C VAL A 95 8.41 -12.57 -7.79
N TYR A 96 7.95 -12.36 -6.55
CA TYR A 96 8.36 -11.21 -5.74
C TYR A 96 9.88 -11.19 -5.54
N ASP A 97 10.48 -12.33 -5.19
CA ASP A 97 11.93 -12.45 -4.96
C ASP A 97 12.72 -12.19 -6.24
N VAL A 98 12.23 -12.62 -7.41
CA VAL A 98 12.83 -12.26 -8.70
C VAL A 98 12.86 -10.75 -8.93
N VAL A 99 11.74 -10.05 -8.69
CA VAL A 99 11.69 -8.58 -8.83
C VAL A 99 12.58 -7.90 -7.79
N ARG A 100 12.62 -8.42 -6.56
CA ARG A 100 13.50 -7.92 -5.49
C ARG A 100 14.98 -8.07 -5.83
N GLU A 101 15.38 -9.18 -6.43
CA GLU A 101 16.79 -9.48 -6.72
C GLU A 101 17.31 -8.82 -8.00
N HIS A 102 16.45 -8.61 -8.99
CA HIS A 102 16.86 -8.23 -10.33
C HIS A 102 16.13 -7.02 -10.90
N GLY A 103 15.16 -6.45 -10.19
CA GLY A 103 14.34 -5.32 -10.63
C GLY A 103 15.13 -4.01 -10.79
N PRO A 104 14.59 -3.03 -11.56
CA PRO A 104 13.34 -3.09 -12.32
C PRO A 104 13.42 -4.01 -13.56
N LEU A 105 12.33 -4.74 -13.85
CA LEU A 105 12.28 -5.72 -14.96
C LEU A 105 10.91 -5.79 -15.65
N GLY A 106 10.91 -6.17 -16.93
CA GLY A 106 9.69 -6.43 -17.66
C GLY A 106 9.03 -7.79 -17.33
N PRO A 107 7.72 -7.97 -17.59
CA PRO A 107 7.00 -9.24 -17.34
C PRO A 107 7.65 -10.49 -17.93
N SER A 108 8.27 -10.35 -19.11
CA SER A 108 8.91 -11.46 -19.81
C SER A 108 10.19 -11.89 -19.10
N GLU A 109 11.01 -10.94 -18.67
CA GLU A 109 12.26 -11.20 -17.95
C GLU A 109 11.97 -11.82 -16.58
N ILE A 110 11.01 -11.25 -15.85
CA ILE A 110 10.54 -11.81 -14.57
C ILE A 110 10.11 -13.27 -14.75
N TYR A 111 9.36 -13.58 -15.82
CA TYR A 111 8.96 -14.95 -16.11
C TYR A 111 10.16 -15.86 -16.37
N ASP A 112 11.15 -15.39 -17.13
CA ASP A 112 12.32 -16.19 -17.49
C ASP A 112 13.19 -16.49 -16.27
N HIS A 113 13.38 -15.52 -15.37
CA HIS A 113 14.04 -15.74 -14.07
C HIS A 113 13.23 -16.68 -13.17
N TYR A 114 11.91 -16.48 -13.07
CA TYR A 114 11.02 -17.33 -12.27
C TYR A 114 11.05 -18.79 -12.74
N LYS A 115 10.97 -19.03 -14.05
CA LYS A 115 10.95 -20.39 -14.64
C LYS A 115 12.22 -21.17 -14.32
N ARG A 116 13.37 -20.50 -14.20
CA ARG A 116 14.64 -21.16 -13.85
C ARG A 116 14.73 -21.58 -12.38
N LYS A 117 13.88 -21.03 -11.51
CA LYS A 117 13.87 -21.29 -10.05
C LYS A 117 12.82 -22.35 -9.64
N VAL A 118 12.05 -22.92 -10.57
CA VAL A 118 10.93 -23.83 -10.25
C VAL A 118 10.77 -24.93 -11.28
N ASP A 119 10.50 -26.16 -10.82
CA ASP A 119 10.34 -27.33 -11.69
C ASP A 119 8.99 -27.34 -12.44
N ASP A 120 7.91 -26.89 -11.79
CA ASP A 120 6.57 -26.74 -12.39
C ASP A 120 6.17 -25.25 -12.50
N PRO A 121 6.59 -24.55 -13.58
CA PRO A 121 6.34 -23.13 -13.74
C PRO A 121 4.87 -22.84 -14.09
N ARG A 122 4.28 -21.86 -13.39
CA ARG A 122 3.00 -21.27 -13.78
C ARG A 122 3.14 -20.54 -15.12
N THR A 123 2.04 -20.43 -15.86
CA THR A 123 2.03 -19.80 -17.18
C THR A 123 2.41 -18.30 -17.12
N LYS A 124 2.90 -17.75 -18.25
CA LYS A 124 3.14 -16.30 -18.41
C LYS A 124 1.90 -15.45 -18.09
N ARG A 125 0.70 -15.96 -18.38
CA ARG A 125 -0.57 -15.30 -18.06
C ARG A 125 -0.75 -15.21 -16.54
N THR A 126 -0.51 -16.31 -15.83
CA THR A 126 -0.59 -16.37 -14.37
C THR A 126 0.41 -15.43 -13.70
N ILE A 127 1.65 -15.38 -14.18
CA ILE A 127 2.66 -14.45 -13.62
C ILE A 127 2.22 -12.99 -13.79
N ARG A 128 1.67 -12.61 -14.95
CA ARG A 128 1.09 -11.27 -15.14
C ARG A 128 -0.08 -10.98 -14.19
N THR A 129 -0.92 -11.98 -13.89
CA THR A 129 -1.95 -11.84 -12.85
C THR A 129 -1.36 -11.63 -11.47
N TYR A 130 -0.27 -12.31 -11.12
CA TYR A 130 0.43 -12.11 -9.84
C TYR A 130 1.02 -10.70 -9.75
N LEU A 131 1.73 -10.25 -10.79
CA LEU A 131 2.29 -8.90 -10.86
C LEU A 131 1.19 -7.84 -10.70
N SER A 132 0.10 -7.95 -11.45
CA SER A 132 -1.02 -7.01 -11.33
C SER A 132 -1.64 -7.00 -9.94
N LYS A 133 -1.77 -8.15 -9.28
CA LYS A 133 -2.28 -8.22 -7.90
C LYS A 133 -1.30 -7.60 -6.91
N MET A 134 -0.01 -7.88 -7.04
CA MET A 134 1.02 -7.30 -6.19
C MET A 134 1.08 -5.78 -6.33
N THR A 135 0.90 -5.24 -7.53
CA THR A 135 0.73 -3.79 -7.73
C THR A 135 -0.53 -3.25 -7.08
N GLN A 136 -1.67 -3.94 -7.22
CA GLN A 136 -2.91 -3.55 -6.54
C GLN A 136 -2.83 -3.59 -5.01
N TYR A 137 -1.93 -4.40 -4.47
CA TYR A 137 -1.68 -4.52 -3.04
C TYR A 137 -0.46 -3.72 -2.58
N ASN A 138 0.08 -2.79 -3.39
CA ASN A 138 1.23 -1.95 -3.03
C ASN A 138 2.42 -2.79 -2.50
N VAL A 139 2.64 -3.96 -3.10
CA VAL A 139 3.84 -4.78 -2.90
C VAL A 139 4.89 -4.48 -3.97
N LEU A 140 4.43 -4.23 -5.21
CA LEU A 140 5.24 -3.85 -6.35
C LEU A 140 4.73 -2.57 -6.98
N GLU A 141 5.60 -1.80 -7.61
CA GLU A 141 5.25 -0.70 -8.50
C GLU A 141 5.35 -1.16 -9.94
N ALA A 142 4.57 -0.51 -10.81
CA ALA A 142 4.59 -0.77 -12.24
C ALA A 142 4.72 0.58 -12.96
N GLU A 143 5.84 0.77 -13.62
CA GLU A 143 6.10 1.94 -14.47
C GLU A 143 5.93 1.55 -15.93
N GLY A 144 5.46 2.47 -16.77
CA GLY A 144 5.23 2.21 -18.19
C GLY A 144 3.80 1.74 -18.54
N THR A 145 3.42 2.01 -19.78
CA THR A 145 2.00 1.90 -20.21
C THR A 145 1.71 0.65 -21.03
N SER A 146 2.72 0.02 -21.63
CA SER A 146 2.51 -1.13 -22.51
C SER A 146 3.71 -2.09 -22.55
N ARG A 147 4.56 -1.99 -23.57
CA ARG A 147 5.69 -2.92 -23.82
C ARG A 147 6.91 -2.57 -22.98
N ASP A 148 7.01 -1.31 -22.60
CA ASP A 148 7.94 -0.66 -21.70
C ASP A 148 7.59 -0.89 -20.23
N ARG A 149 6.55 -1.70 -19.92
CA ARG A 149 6.13 -1.88 -18.54
C ARG A 149 7.18 -2.65 -17.75
N GLU A 150 7.69 -2.04 -16.70
CA GLU A 150 8.66 -2.60 -15.77
C GLU A 150 8.07 -2.63 -14.35
N TYR A 151 8.53 -3.59 -13.55
CA TYR A 151 8.10 -3.79 -12.18
C TYR A 151 9.27 -3.66 -11.23
N SER A 152 9.07 -2.91 -10.15
CA SER A 152 10.02 -2.65 -9.06
C SER A 152 9.36 -2.89 -7.71
N LEU A 153 10.14 -2.91 -6.63
CA LEU A 153 9.58 -2.90 -5.28
C LEU A 153 9.00 -1.51 -4.97
N VAL A 154 7.87 -1.47 -4.25
CA VAL A 154 7.38 -0.20 -3.68
C VAL A 154 8.42 0.32 -2.70
N ASP A 155 9.04 1.43 -3.07
CA ASP A 155 10.08 2.05 -2.27
C ASP A 155 9.47 2.64 -0.99
N SER A 156 10.19 2.49 0.12
CA SER A 156 9.78 3.03 1.43
C SER A 156 10.36 4.42 1.70
N THR A 157 10.89 5.12 0.69
CA THR A 157 11.41 6.47 0.84
C THR A 157 10.64 7.47 0.00
N ALA A 158 10.20 8.53 0.68
CA ALA A 158 9.27 9.56 0.26
C ALA A 158 9.80 10.50 -0.85
N PRO A 159 9.08 11.60 -1.11
CA PRO A 159 8.53 11.96 -2.40
C PRO A 159 9.58 12.37 -3.43
N SER A 160 9.31 12.06 -4.70
CA SER A 160 9.91 12.80 -5.81
C SER A 160 9.43 14.24 -5.74
N VAL A 161 10.22 15.10 -5.08
CA VAL A 161 10.18 16.55 -5.28
C VAL A 161 10.59 16.77 -6.73
N THR A 162 9.62 17.05 -7.59
CA THR A 162 9.88 17.60 -8.92
C THR A 162 9.57 19.09 -8.87
N GLN A 163 10.58 19.86 -9.25
CA GLN A 163 10.65 21.33 -9.33
C GLN A 163 9.48 21.99 -10.06
#